data_AF-A0A829YAI5-F1
#
_entry.id   AF-A0A829YAI5-F1
#
_cell.length_a   1.000
_cell.length_b   1.000
_cell.length_c   1.000
_cell.angle_alpha   90.00
_cell.angle_beta   90.00
_cell.angle_gamma   90.00
#
_symmetry.space_group_name_H-M   'P 1'
#
loop_
_entity.id
_entity.type
_entity.pdbx_description
1 polymer ?
#
loop_
_entity_poly.entity_id
_entity_poly.type
_entity_poly.pdbx_seq_one_letter_code
_entity_poly.pdbx_strand_id
1 'polypeptide(L)'
;MSMDFRAFLGAFVILAVPLTAAAQTEPIVVEAESASIGSAYSVGATEGATYVTIVNDSPGFGPPATADGALTYSVTFPAAGNYDLYARFRVGPGGGSDDSFYVGNGFGNKVGTGEWVLLNQVDGGGFTAPADTVRNGGPATTNVFKWFRITGFAGPATWTVPAGNLTQTFSVGGRETGNFIDKFAFGRQGSWYTVNNLDTGSAATGTPPPPPPPPYTPPGPPIATGKSKYLGSAHSPAQTPNFAAYWNQVTPENGGKWASVEGTRDVMNWTQADAAYQMARTNGFKFKWHVLFWGNQQPEWLQNLPPAEQLEEIREWLAAIAERYPDLEQIEVVNEPLHDPPLAVNTPPGQSCGGCGNYYEALGGAGATGWDWIVTAFTLAREYFPNAKLMLNDYSIVNDRNATETYVGIIKLLKARRLIDHVGIQGHAFSTTEAAPMPNLRANLDYLASKTWLPIYVTELDIDGNDDPVQLAGYQKIFPVFWEHPAVRGITLWGYRPGHWRTAQGAWLTYENGAERPAMQWLQRYVQNHRAEVSFQWFSVPKKAAEGTVVGTATATDADPGTTFSQWQTEYSSAGGIFAIDPDTGRITVSDAAALRAVRKGTPLLLSVSVWDGYQRSNPNLVLILVR
;
A
#
# COMPACT_ATOMS: atom_id res chain seq x y z
N MET A 1 12.87 -40.91 -91.04
CA MET A 1 12.87 -39.58 -90.39
C MET A 1 13.05 -39.84 -88.89
N SER A 2 14.05 -39.19 -88.30
CA SER A 2 14.43 -39.16 -86.87
C SER A 2 13.23 -38.87 -85.95
N MET A 3 13.20 -39.10 -84.63
CA MET A 3 14.14 -38.98 -83.51
C MET A 3 13.44 -39.64 -82.30
N ASP A 4 14.08 -40.49 -81.51
CA ASP A 4 14.85 -40.21 -80.28
C ASP A 4 14.01 -40.09 -78.98
N PHE A 5 14.44 -40.90 -78.01
CA PHE A 5 13.87 -41.21 -76.71
C PHE A 5 14.71 -40.47 -75.67
N ARG A 6 14.15 -39.55 -74.87
CA ARG A 6 14.56 -39.30 -73.47
C ARG A 6 13.79 -38.17 -72.77
N ALA A 7 13.56 -38.44 -71.48
CA ALA A 7 13.43 -37.51 -70.35
C ALA A 7 12.11 -36.75 -70.16
N PHE A 8 11.33 -37.20 -69.18
CA PHE A 8 10.71 -36.29 -68.20
C PHE A 8 10.74 -36.96 -66.82
N LEU A 9 11.73 -36.56 -66.01
CA LEU A 9 11.74 -36.73 -64.56
C LEU A 9 10.73 -35.73 -63.99
N GLY A 10 9.71 -36.20 -63.26
CA GLY A 10 8.76 -35.34 -62.57
C GLY A 10 9.45 -34.60 -61.42
N ALA A 11 9.43 -33.27 -61.45
CA ALA A 11 9.84 -32.43 -60.35
C ALA A 11 8.83 -32.55 -59.20
N PHE A 12 9.23 -33.18 -58.10
CA PHE A 12 8.59 -33.00 -56.80
C PHE A 12 8.90 -31.58 -56.32
N VAL A 13 7.93 -30.67 -56.44
CA VAL A 13 7.96 -29.41 -55.70
C VAL A 13 7.56 -29.73 -54.27
N ILE A 14 8.55 -29.87 -53.39
CA ILE A 14 8.32 -29.81 -51.95
C ILE A 14 7.97 -28.36 -51.65
N LEU A 15 6.68 -28.06 -51.52
CA LEU A 15 6.21 -26.87 -50.83
C LEU A 15 6.61 -27.02 -49.36
N ALA A 16 7.78 -26.49 -49.01
CA ALA A 16 8.14 -26.24 -47.63
C ALA A 16 7.20 -25.15 -47.10
N VAL A 17 6.08 -25.57 -46.50
CA VAL A 17 5.34 -24.74 -45.58
C VAL A 17 6.32 -24.36 -44.47
N PRO A 18 6.56 -23.08 -44.17
CA PRO A 18 7.37 -22.75 -43.01
C PRO A 18 6.62 -23.32 -41.80
N LEU A 19 7.23 -24.28 -41.11
CA LEU A 19 6.80 -24.60 -39.76
C LEU A 19 6.79 -23.26 -39.01
N THR A 20 5.61 -22.80 -38.60
CA THR A 20 5.50 -21.82 -37.52
C THR A 20 6.30 -22.41 -36.36
N ALA A 21 7.49 -21.85 -36.11
CA ALA A 21 8.28 -22.22 -34.95
C ALA A 21 7.36 -22.09 -33.74
N ALA A 22 7.06 -23.22 -33.08
CA ALA A 22 6.41 -23.19 -31.79
C ALA A 22 7.18 -22.17 -30.94
N ALA A 23 6.49 -21.18 -30.39
CA ALA A 23 7.12 -20.14 -29.63
C ALA A 23 7.89 -20.79 -28.48
N GLN A 24 9.22 -20.83 -28.55
CA GLN A 24 10.05 -21.36 -27.46
C GLN A 24 9.64 -20.66 -26.17
N THR A 25 9.32 -21.45 -25.14
CA THR A 25 8.83 -20.93 -23.85
C THR A 25 9.77 -21.25 -22.70
N GLU A 26 10.90 -21.92 -22.92
CA GLU A 26 11.97 -22.01 -21.94
C GLU A 26 12.52 -20.61 -21.62
N PRO A 27 12.71 -20.26 -20.34
CA PRO A 27 13.28 -18.98 -19.98
C PRO A 27 14.80 -19.00 -20.18
N ILE A 28 15.38 -17.84 -20.48
CA ILE A 28 16.83 -17.68 -20.53
C ILE A 28 17.30 -17.36 -19.11
N VAL A 29 17.90 -18.33 -18.44
CA VAL A 29 18.42 -18.20 -17.08
C VAL A 29 19.86 -17.69 -17.10
N VAL A 30 20.17 -16.72 -16.25
CA VAL A 30 21.48 -16.10 -16.11
C VAL A 30 21.86 -16.11 -14.64
N GLU A 31 22.89 -16.89 -14.28
CA GLU A 31 23.41 -16.95 -12.92
C GLU A 31 24.05 -15.61 -12.53
N ALA A 32 23.82 -15.11 -11.32
CA ALA A 32 24.27 -13.78 -10.95
C ALA A 32 25.81 -13.66 -11.00
N GLU A 33 26.54 -14.71 -10.64
CA GLU A 33 27.99 -14.78 -10.64
C GLU A 33 28.60 -14.87 -12.06
N SER A 34 27.78 -15.03 -13.10
CA SER A 34 28.21 -15.03 -14.50
C SER A 34 28.46 -13.62 -15.06
N ALA A 35 28.16 -12.57 -14.29
CA ALA A 35 28.46 -11.19 -14.64
C ALA A 35 29.96 -10.91 -14.78
N SER A 36 30.28 -9.80 -15.44
CA SER A 36 31.51 -9.08 -15.14
C SER A 36 31.39 -8.46 -13.74
N ILE A 37 32.11 -9.03 -12.76
CA ILE A 37 32.03 -8.63 -11.34
C ILE A 37 33.20 -7.70 -10.98
N GLY A 38 32.89 -6.46 -10.62
CA GLY A 38 33.85 -5.49 -10.10
C GLY A 38 34.13 -5.65 -8.60
N SER A 39 35.09 -4.90 -8.09
CA SER A 39 35.49 -4.93 -6.67
C SER A 39 34.42 -4.45 -5.68
N ALA A 40 33.34 -3.83 -6.17
CA ALA A 40 32.19 -3.43 -5.38
C ALA A 40 31.33 -4.62 -4.91
N TYR A 41 31.55 -5.83 -5.45
CA TYR A 41 30.72 -7.00 -5.18
C TYR A 41 31.53 -8.18 -4.64
N SER A 42 30.81 -9.07 -3.96
CA SER A 42 31.33 -10.36 -3.50
C SER A 42 30.41 -11.49 -3.97
N VAL A 43 31.00 -12.67 -4.16
CA VAL A 43 30.28 -13.91 -4.48
C VAL A 43 30.27 -14.80 -3.25
N GLY A 44 29.09 -15.28 -2.88
CA GLY A 44 28.88 -16.20 -1.76
C GLY A 44 28.05 -17.41 -2.17
N ALA A 45 27.90 -18.37 -1.25
CA ALA A 45 27.04 -19.52 -1.45
C ALA A 45 26.36 -19.90 -0.13
N THR A 46 25.05 -20.14 -0.16
CA THR A 46 24.27 -20.65 0.96
C THR A 46 23.00 -21.33 0.46
N GLU A 47 22.47 -22.30 1.22
CA GLU A 47 21.18 -22.95 0.91
C GLU A 47 21.06 -23.52 -0.52
N GLY A 48 22.20 -23.92 -1.12
CA GLY A 48 22.24 -24.44 -2.49
C GLY A 48 22.17 -23.38 -3.60
N ALA A 49 22.24 -22.09 -3.26
CA ALA A 49 22.34 -20.97 -4.19
C ALA A 49 23.74 -20.36 -4.17
N THR A 50 24.24 -19.95 -5.33
CA THR A 50 25.40 -19.06 -5.46
C THR A 50 24.87 -17.66 -5.71
N TYR A 51 25.34 -16.68 -4.95
CA TYR A 51 24.78 -15.33 -5.03
C TYR A 51 25.86 -14.27 -5.13
N VAL A 52 25.47 -13.11 -5.66
CA VAL A 52 26.25 -11.88 -5.66
C VAL A 52 25.59 -10.87 -4.74
N THR A 53 26.39 -10.18 -3.93
CA THR A 53 25.96 -9.06 -3.08
C THR A 53 26.97 -7.93 -3.18
N ILE A 54 26.48 -6.70 -3.08
CA ILE A 54 27.38 -5.54 -2.92
C ILE A 54 28.08 -5.64 -1.56
N VAL A 55 29.34 -5.18 -1.50
CA VAL A 55 30.19 -5.29 -0.30
C VAL A 55 29.92 -4.13 0.67
N ASN A 56 29.47 -2.99 0.15
CA ASN A 56 29.06 -1.83 0.92
C ASN A 56 27.77 -1.27 0.33
N ASP A 57 26.91 -0.69 1.17
CA ASP A 57 25.74 0.03 0.69
C ASP A 57 26.16 1.10 -0.31
N SER A 58 25.33 1.32 -1.33
CA SER A 58 25.63 2.30 -2.36
C SER A 58 25.71 3.70 -1.74
N PRO A 59 26.74 4.50 -2.05
CA PRO A 59 26.87 5.86 -1.52
C PRO A 59 25.63 6.71 -1.79
N GLY A 60 25.03 7.27 -0.72
CA GLY A 60 23.81 8.07 -0.81
C GLY A 60 22.60 7.29 -1.33
N PHE A 61 22.65 5.95 -1.33
CA PHE A 61 21.62 5.05 -1.83
C PHE A 61 21.28 5.19 -3.31
N GLY A 62 22.12 5.87 -4.10
CA GLY A 62 21.95 6.08 -5.54
C GLY A 62 22.33 4.86 -6.38
N PRO A 63 21.98 4.84 -7.68
CA PRO A 63 22.43 3.79 -8.60
C PRO A 63 23.94 3.88 -8.89
N PRO A 64 24.54 2.86 -9.53
CA PRO A 64 25.94 2.88 -9.92
C PRO A 64 26.32 4.11 -10.75
N ALA A 65 27.28 4.90 -10.25
CA ALA A 65 27.81 6.07 -10.93
C ALA A 65 28.89 5.73 -11.98
N THR A 66 29.52 4.55 -11.85
CA THR A 66 30.57 4.06 -12.75
C THR A 66 30.28 2.63 -13.21
N ALA A 67 30.93 2.20 -14.29
CA ALA A 67 30.80 0.85 -14.82
C ALA A 67 31.23 -0.24 -13.82
N ASP A 68 32.23 0.05 -12.97
CA ASP A 68 32.72 -0.88 -11.94
C ASP A 68 31.67 -1.17 -10.85
N GLY A 69 30.67 -0.28 -10.70
CA GLY A 69 29.54 -0.46 -9.80
C GLY A 69 28.40 -1.29 -10.40
N ALA A 70 28.49 -1.74 -11.66
CA ALA A 70 27.44 -2.50 -12.32
C ALA A 70 27.85 -3.96 -12.59
N LEU A 71 26.97 -4.90 -12.26
CA LEU A 71 27.02 -6.27 -12.75
C LEU A 71 26.50 -6.29 -14.19
N THR A 72 27.34 -6.72 -15.13
CA THR A 72 26.98 -6.71 -16.55
C THR A 72 27.03 -8.11 -17.14
N TYR A 73 25.96 -8.49 -17.84
CA TYR A 73 25.74 -9.80 -18.44
C TYR A 73 25.63 -9.69 -19.96
N SER A 74 26.17 -10.67 -20.68
CA SER A 74 25.92 -10.88 -22.10
C SER A 74 24.90 -12.00 -22.27
N VAL A 75 23.68 -11.66 -22.67
CA VAL A 75 22.55 -12.58 -22.74
C VAL A 75 22.17 -12.81 -24.19
N THR A 76 22.27 -14.06 -24.66
CA THR A 76 21.89 -14.41 -26.04
C THR A 76 20.50 -15.04 -26.04
N PHE A 77 19.58 -14.38 -26.72
CA PHE A 77 18.20 -14.82 -26.86
C PHE A 77 18.02 -15.74 -28.07
N PRO A 78 17.17 -16.76 -27.98
CA PRO A 78 16.94 -17.68 -29.10
C PRO A 78 16.14 -17.04 -30.24
N ALA A 79 15.40 -15.97 -29.97
CA ALA A 79 14.59 -15.25 -30.94
C ALA A 79 14.42 -13.79 -30.54
N ALA A 80 14.01 -12.97 -31.50
CA ALA A 80 13.53 -11.63 -31.24
C ALA A 80 12.10 -11.64 -30.70
N GLY A 81 11.74 -10.56 -30.01
CA GLY A 81 10.43 -10.36 -29.43
C GLY A 81 10.49 -9.78 -28.03
N ASN A 82 9.39 -9.94 -27.31
CA ASN A 82 9.19 -9.34 -26.01
C ASN A 82 9.39 -10.39 -24.91
N TYR A 83 10.10 -9.99 -23.86
CA TYR A 83 10.42 -10.81 -22.71
C TYR A 83 10.03 -10.11 -21.40
N ASP A 84 9.69 -10.92 -20.42
CA ASP A 84 9.49 -10.53 -19.04
C ASP A 84 10.73 -10.93 -18.23
N LEU A 85 11.18 -10.03 -17.35
CA LEU A 85 12.29 -10.27 -16.44
C LEU A 85 11.78 -10.83 -15.11
N TYR A 86 12.46 -11.87 -14.64
CA TYR A 86 12.30 -12.48 -13.33
C TYR A 86 13.66 -12.45 -12.61
N ALA A 87 13.62 -12.36 -11.29
CA ALA A 87 14.82 -12.44 -10.45
C ALA A 87 14.58 -13.42 -9.30
N ARG A 88 15.62 -14.18 -8.96
CA ARG A 88 15.72 -14.98 -7.75
C ARG A 88 16.74 -14.33 -6.84
N PHE A 89 16.29 -13.93 -5.66
CA PHE A 89 17.13 -13.28 -4.66
C PHE A 89 16.63 -13.61 -3.26
N ARG A 90 17.46 -13.31 -2.28
CA ARG A 90 17.15 -13.43 -0.85
C ARG A 90 17.37 -12.08 -0.20
N VAL A 91 16.34 -11.58 0.47
CA VAL A 91 16.44 -10.41 1.34
C VAL A 91 16.93 -10.89 2.70
N GLY A 92 17.99 -10.27 3.21
CA GLY A 92 18.60 -10.61 4.48
C GLY A 92 17.74 -10.28 5.70
N PRO A 93 18.29 -10.50 6.91
CA PRO A 93 17.58 -10.25 8.16
C PRO A 93 17.30 -8.77 8.43
N GLY A 94 17.94 -7.84 7.70
CA GLY A 94 17.63 -6.41 7.75
C GLY A 94 16.27 -6.07 7.13
N GLY A 95 15.62 -7.02 6.45
CA GLY A 95 14.28 -6.85 5.88
C GLY A 95 14.25 -5.66 4.92
N GLY A 96 13.42 -4.66 5.21
CA GLY A 96 13.31 -3.43 4.41
C GLY A 96 14.58 -2.58 4.29
N SER A 97 15.68 -2.92 4.98
CA SER A 97 17.00 -2.30 4.78
C SER A 97 17.91 -3.12 3.83
N ASP A 98 17.47 -4.31 3.42
CA ASP A 98 18.20 -5.26 2.55
C ASP A 98 17.40 -5.51 1.25
N ASP A 99 16.40 -4.68 0.97
CA ASP A 99 15.24 -4.99 0.12
C ASP A 99 15.29 -4.31 -1.24
N SER A 100 16.47 -3.83 -1.64
CA SER A 100 16.57 -3.03 -2.84
C SER A 100 17.83 -3.28 -3.67
N PHE A 101 17.64 -3.13 -4.97
CA PHE A 101 18.68 -3.19 -5.98
C PHE A 101 18.20 -2.49 -7.25
N TYR A 102 19.08 -2.29 -8.22
CA TYR A 102 18.81 -1.62 -9.47
C TYR A 102 18.85 -2.60 -10.64
N VAL A 103 17.96 -2.40 -11.60
CA VAL A 103 18.04 -3.01 -12.94
C VAL A 103 18.11 -1.92 -13.98
N GLY A 104 18.76 -2.19 -15.12
CA GLY A 104 18.77 -1.24 -16.22
C GLY A 104 17.36 -0.92 -16.72
N ASN A 105 17.12 0.34 -17.08
CA ASN A 105 15.95 0.73 -17.85
C ASN A 105 16.13 0.24 -19.31
N GLY A 106 15.80 -1.04 -19.53
CA GLY A 106 16.04 -1.76 -20.79
C GLY A 106 17.46 -2.32 -20.90
N PHE A 107 17.75 -2.97 -22.04
CA PHE A 107 19.08 -3.51 -22.34
C PHE A 107 20.12 -2.39 -22.58
N GLY A 108 21.39 -2.75 -22.50
CA GLY A 108 22.56 -1.89 -22.71
C GLY A 108 23.50 -1.87 -21.50
N ASN A 109 24.74 -1.43 -21.72
CA ASN A 109 25.67 -1.09 -20.64
C ASN A 109 25.17 0.19 -19.95
N LYS A 110 24.71 0.10 -18.71
CA LYS A 110 24.16 1.24 -17.98
C LYS A 110 25.23 1.93 -17.15
N VAL A 111 25.35 3.25 -17.28
CA VAL A 111 26.25 4.11 -16.49
C VAL A 111 25.56 5.44 -16.16
N GLY A 112 25.54 5.83 -14.88
CA GLY A 112 24.94 7.09 -14.43
C GLY A 112 23.47 7.01 -14.04
N THR A 113 22.92 8.07 -13.44
CA THR A 113 21.70 8.00 -12.60
C THR A 113 20.37 7.87 -13.35
N GLY A 114 20.27 8.32 -14.60
CA GLY A 114 19.01 8.32 -15.38
C GLY A 114 18.68 7.01 -16.09
N GLU A 115 19.56 6.02 -16.04
CA GLU A 115 19.47 4.80 -16.84
C GLU A 115 19.00 3.56 -16.05
N TRP A 116 18.70 3.76 -14.76
CA TRP A 116 18.37 2.68 -13.83
C TRP A 116 16.95 2.77 -13.34
N VAL A 117 16.45 1.60 -12.95
CA VAL A 117 15.18 1.43 -12.25
C VAL A 117 15.51 0.86 -10.90
N LEU A 118 15.09 1.59 -9.86
CA LEU A 118 15.13 1.09 -8.50
C LEU A 118 14.02 0.03 -8.30
N LEU A 119 14.43 -1.16 -7.89
CA LEU A 119 13.56 -2.15 -7.27
C LEU A 119 13.71 -1.96 -5.75
N ASN A 120 12.62 -1.60 -5.09
CA ASN A 120 12.57 -1.30 -3.66
C ASN A 120 11.35 -2.02 -3.05
N GLN A 121 11.34 -2.23 -1.73
CA GLN A 121 10.23 -2.89 -1.04
C GLN A 121 10.02 -4.34 -1.53
N VAL A 122 11.13 -5.05 -1.80
CA VAL A 122 11.08 -6.48 -2.19
C VAL A 122 11.37 -7.45 -1.03
N ASP A 123 11.34 -6.98 0.22
CA ASP A 123 11.43 -7.78 1.45
C ASP A 123 10.21 -8.70 1.62
N GLY A 124 9.02 -8.19 1.31
CA GLY A 124 7.80 -8.96 1.10
C GLY A 124 7.60 -9.40 -0.35
N GLY A 125 6.77 -10.44 -0.57
CA GLY A 125 6.44 -10.91 -1.92
C GLY A 125 7.41 -11.95 -2.47
N GLY A 126 7.05 -12.58 -3.58
CA GLY A 126 7.79 -13.64 -4.23
C GLY A 126 7.23 -15.03 -3.92
N PHE A 127 7.73 -16.02 -4.66
CA PHE A 127 7.24 -17.40 -4.60
C PHE A 127 8.39 -18.37 -4.37
N THR A 128 8.14 -19.37 -3.53
CA THR A 128 9.13 -20.39 -3.15
C THR A 128 8.63 -21.81 -3.41
N ALA A 129 7.31 -22.03 -3.47
CA ALA A 129 6.77 -23.36 -3.71
C ALA A 129 6.90 -23.73 -5.21
N PRO A 130 7.42 -24.92 -5.55
CA PRO A 130 7.70 -25.30 -6.94
C PRO A 130 6.55 -25.13 -7.94
N ALA A 131 5.30 -25.32 -7.50
CA ALA A 131 4.11 -25.25 -8.35
C ALA A 131 3.53 -23.83 -8.50
N ASP A 132 3.98 -22.87 -7.70
CA ASP A 132 3.43 -21.51 -7.73
C ASP A 132 3.83 -20.81 -9.01
N THR A 133 2.86 -20.20 -9.69
CA THR A 133 3.14 -19.32 -10.84
C THR A 133 3.73 -18.01 -10.33
N VAL A 134 4.93 -17.68 -10.79
CA VAL A 134 5.66 -16.48 -10.39
C VAL A 134 5.05 -15.25 -11.04
N ARG A 135 4.64 -14.31 -10.20
CA ARG A 135 3.97 -13.05 -10.54
C ARG A 135 4.64 -11.88 -9.82
N ASN A 136 4.06 -10.69 -9.95
CA ASN A 136 4.45 -9.53 -9.16
C ASN A 136 3.86 -9.69 -7.74
N GLY A 137 4.69 -9.76 -6.71
CA GLY A 137 4.25 -10.06 -5.34
C GLY A 137 4.36 -11.55 -4.99
N GLY A 138 3.64 -12.01 -3.96
CA GLY A 138 3.61 -13.42 -3.52
C GLY A 138 3.63 -13.58 -1.99
N PRO A 139 3.55 -14.82 -1.46
CA PRO A 139 3.48 -15.06 -0.02
C PRO A 139 4.85 -15.11 0.69
N ALA A 140 5.97 -15.11 -0.06
CA ALA A 140 7.29 -15.25 0.53
C ALA A 140 7.72 -14.00 1.32
N THR A 141 8.50 -14.22 2.36
CA THR A 141 9.02 -13.19 3.27
C THR A 141 10.54 -13.03 3.10
N THR A 142 11.20 -12.40 4.07
CA THR A 142 12.66 -12.30 4.16
C THR A 142 13.31 -13.65 4.48
N ASN A 143 14.64 -13.68 4.37
CA ASN A 143 15.52 -14.81 4.72
C ASN A 143 15.34 -16.10 3.93
N VAL A 144 14.66 -16.05 2.78
CA VAL A 144 14.50 -17.18 1.86
C VAL A 144 14.79 -16.74 0.43
N PHE A 145 15.42 -17.60 -0.37
CA PHE A 145 15.53 -17.38 -1.81
C PHE A 145 14.16 -17.54 -2.47
N LYS A 146 13.71 -16.52 -3.17
CA LYS A 146 12.37 -16.43 -3.77
C LYS A 146 12.44 -15.92 -5.20
N TRP A 147 11.53 -16.41 -6.03
CA TRP A 147 11.35 -15.87 -7.38
C TRP A 147 10.35 -14.72 -7.38
N PHE A 148 10.67 -13.67 -8.12
CA PHE A 148 9.83 -12.50 -8.27
C PHE A 148 9.80 -12.06 -9.74
N ARG A 149 8.62 -11.72 -10.26
CA ARG A 149 8.51 -11.11 -11.60
C ARG A 149 8.80 -9.62 -11.49
N ILE A 150 9.87 -9.17 -12.17
CA ILE A 150 10.30 -7.77 -12.16
C ILE A 150 9.46 -6.93 -13.13
N THR A 151 9.24 -7.44 -14.35
CA THR A 151 8.40 -6.74 -15.33
C THR A 151 6.99 -6.53 -14.78
N GLY A 152 6.48 -5.30 -14.85
CA GLY A 152 5.18 -4.92 -14.30
C GLY A 152 5.14 -4.67 -12.79
N PHE A 153 6.27 -4.84 -12.07
CA PHE A 153 6.43 -4.37 -10.69
C PHE A 153 7.15 -3.03 -10.68
N ALA A 154 8.33 -2.97 -11.30
CA ALA A 154 9.02 -1.73 -11.61
C ALA A 154 9.81 -1.86 -12.92
N GLY A 155 10.16 -0.72 -13.51
CA GLY A 155 11.01 -0.65 -14.70
C GLY A 155 10.30 -0.89 -16.02
N PRO A 156 11.00 -1.33 -17.08
CA PRO A 156 10.42 -1.46 -18.39
C PRO A 156 9.21 -2.40 -18.36
N ALA A 157 8.09 -1.94 -18.91
CA ALA A 157 6.91 -2.77 -19.10
C ALA A 157 7.19 -3.99 -20.01
N THR A 158 8.30 -3.99 -20.74
CA THR A 158 8.72 -5.07 -21.63
C THR A 158 10.23 -4.99 -21.92
N TRP A 159 10.89 -6.14 -22.03
CA TRP A 159 12.27 -6.26 -22.52
C TRP A 159 12.26 -6.71 -23.98
N THR A 160 12.54 -5.79 -24.90
CA THR A 160 12.42 -6.03 -26.35
C THR A 160 13.77 -6.43 -26.95
N VAL A 161 13.82 -7.60 -27.58
CA VAL A 161 14.98 -8.09 -28.33
C VAL A 161 14.73 -7.90 -29.83
N PRO A 162 15.57 -7.14 -30.55
CA PRO A 162 15.39 -6.89 -31.98
C PRO A 162 15.85 -8.07 -32.85
N ALA A 163 15.20 -8.28 -34.00
CA ALA A 163 15.48 -9.39 -34.94
C ALA A 163 16.93 -9.46 -35.45
N GLY A 164 17.60 -8.31 -35.57
CA GLY A 164 18.98 -8.21 -36.05
C GLY A 164 20.06 -8.26 -34.97
N ASN A 165 19.69 -8.30 -33.68
CA ASN A 165 20.66 -8.35 -32.58
C ASN A 165 20.09 -9.18 -31.41
N LEU A 166 20.40 -10.47 -31.39
CA LEU A 166 19.88 -11.40 -30.38
C LEU A 166 20.73 -11.45 -29.10
N THR A 167 21.95 -10.92 -29.14
CA THR A 167 22.81 -10.82 -27.95
C THR A 167 22.63 -9.44 -27.35
N GLN A 168 22.05 -9.37 -26.16
CA GLN A 168 21.79 -8.15 -25.44
C GLN A 168 22.68 -8.05 -24.21
N THR A 169 23.00 -6.82 -23.85
CA THR A 169 23.65 -6.54 -22.58
C THR A 169 22.60 -6.25 -21.52
N PHE A 170 22.68 -6.91 -20.37
CA PHE A 170 21.82 -6.68 -19.22
C PHE A 170 22.68 -6.17 -18.06
N SER A 171 22.23 -5.12 -17.36
CA SER A 171 22.97 -4.51 -16.25
C SER A 171 22.13 -4.48 -14.97
N VAL A 172 22.78 -4.78 -13.84
CA VAL A 172 22.21 -4.80 -12.49
C VAL A 172 23.15 -4.03 -11.55
N GLY A 173 22.58 -3.30 -10.60
CA GLY A 173 23.34 -2.59 -9.56
C GLY A 173 22.88 -3.01 -8.17
N GLY A 174 23.78 -3.36 -7.27
CA GLY A 174 23.46 -3.51 -5.85
C GLY A 174 23.19 -2.15 -5.20
N ARG A 175 22.30 -2.13 -4.20
CA ARG A 175 22.02 -0.92 -3.40
C ARG A 175 22.35 -1.13 -1.93
N GLU A 176 21.98 -2.27 -1.37
CA GLU A 176 22.13 -2.57 0.06
C GLU A 176 22.88 -3.87 0.29
N THR A 177 23.76 -3.86 1.29
CA THR A 177 24.37 -5.06 1.85
C THR A 177 23.28 -5.89 2.52
N GLY A 178 23.19 -7.18 2.18
CA GLY A 178 22.10 -8.04 2.66
C GLY A 178 21.06 -8.40 1.58
N ASN A 179 21.11 -7.76 0.41
CA ASN A 179 20.42 -8.24 -0.78
C ASN A 179 21.29 -9.26 -1.53
N PHE A 180 20.89 -10.53 -1.54
CA PHE A 180 21.66 -11.62 -2.14
C PHE A 180 21.02 -12.06 -3.45
N ILE A 181 21.60 -11.67 -4.58
CA ILE A 181 21.07 -11.94 -5.92
C ILE A 181 21.64 -13.28 -6.42
N ASP A 182 20.79 -14.27 -6.67
CA ASP A 182 21.21 -15.60 -7.13
C ASP A 182 21.15 -15.74 -8.64
N LYS A 183 20.01 -15.45 -9.28
CA LYS A 183 19.91 -15.50 -10.74
C LYS A 183 18.78 -14.68 -11.31
N PHE A 184 18.85 -14.44 -12.62
CA PHE A 184 17.81 -13.81 -13.41
C PHE A 184 17.25 -14.78 -14.45
N ALA A 185 16.02 -14.54 -14.88
CA ALA A 185 15.43 -15.28 -15.99
C ALA A 185 14.65 -14.35 -16.90
N PHE A 186 14.85 -14.48 -18.21
CA PHE A 186 14.02 -13.84 -19.23
C PHE A 186 13.03 -14.84 -19.80
N GLY A 187 11.77 -14.71 -19.42
CA GLY A 187 10.67 -15.51 -19.96
C GLY A 187 10.03 -14.82 -21.16
N ARG A 188 9.51 -15.59 -22.12
CA ARG A 188 8.79 -15.00 -23.26
C ARG A 188 7.51 -14.33 -22.77
N GLN A 189 7.27 -13.07 -23.17
CA GLN A 189 6.09 -12.34 -22.72
C GLN A 189 4.80 -13.05 -23.17
N GLY A 190 3.85 -13.17 -22.24
CA GLY A 190 2.61 -13.93 -22.43
C GLY A 190 2.69 -15.40 -21.98
N SER A 191 3.89 -15.89 -21.66
CA SER A 191 4.10 -17.18 -20.98
C SER A 191 4.12 -16.99 -19.46
N TRP A 192 3.66 -18.01 -18.73
CA TRP A 192 3.59 -17.97 -17.26
C TRP A 192 4.45 -19.07 -16.68
N TYR A 193 5.37 -18.70 -15.80
CA TYR A 193 6.39 -19.60 -15.29
C TYR A 193 6.10 -19.95 -13.85
N THR A 194 6.18 -21.23 -13.50
CA THR A 194 6.23 -21.64 -12.10
C THR A 194 7.63 -21.44 -11.51
N VAL A 195 7.74 -21.44 -10.19
CA VAL A 195 9.04 -21.50 -9.48
C VAL A 195 9.91 -22.61 -10.06
N ASN A 196 9.36 -23.82 -10.23
CA ASN A 196 10.09 -24.94 -10.81
C ASN A 196 10.54 -24.68 -12.25
N ASN A 197 9.74 -23.99 -13.07
CA ASN A 197 10.15 -23.65 -14.44
C ASN A 197 11.38 -22.73 -14.44
N LEU A 198 11.38 -21.71 -13.59
CA LEU A 198 12.48 -20.76 -13.51
C LEU A 198 13.73 -21.39 -12.87
N ASP A 199 13.58 -22.23 -11.85
CA ASP A 199 14.71 -22.95 -11.24
C ASP A 199 15.39 -23.92 -12.20
N THR A 200 14.62 -24.59 -13.06
CA THR A 200 15.13 -25.65 -13.95
C THR A 200 15.40 -25.19 -15.38
N GLY A 201 15.05 -23.94 -15.72
CA GLY A 201 15.08 -23.45 -17.11
C GLY A 201 14.10 -24.18 -18.04
N SER A 202 13.04 -24.79 -17.51
CA SER A 202 12.07 -25.56 -18.30
C SER A 202 10.95 -24.69 -18.87
N ALA A 203 10.29 -25.21 -19.91
CA ALA A 203 9.18 -24.56 -20.59
C ALA A 203 8.07 -24.11 -19.63
N ALA A 204 7.42 -22.99 -19.95
CA ALA A 204 6.36 -22.41 -19.14
C ALA A 204 5.17 -23.38 -18.93
N THR A 205 4.83 -23.64 -17.67
CA THR A 205 3.67 -24.46 -17.27
C THR A 205 2.75 -23.75 -16.27
N GLY A 206 3.10 -22.52 -15.89
CA GLY A 206 2.29 -21.69 -15.01
C GLY A 206 1.00 -21.25 -15.70
N THR A 207 0.05 -20.80 -14.89
CA THR A 207 -1.25 -20.34 -15.38
C THR A 207 -1.33 -18.81 -15.33
N PRO A 208 -1.88 -18.15 -16.36
CA PRO A 208 -2.20 -16.73 -16.26
C PRO A 208 -3.06 -16.44 -15.04
N PRO A 209 -3.00 -15.22 -14.49
CA PRO A 209 -4.04 -14.74 -13.60
C PRO A 209 -5.40 -14.96 -14.27
N PRO A 210 -6.43 -15.38 -13.53
CA PRO A 210 -7.77 -15.44 -14.09
C PRO A 210 -8.15 -14.06 -14.64
N PRO A 211 -8.86 -14.00 -15.78
CA PRO A 211 -9.32 -12.72 -16.29
C PRO A 211 -10.20 -12.03 -15.24
N PRO A 212 -10.26 -10.69 -15.24
CA PRO A 212 -11.16 -9.95 -14.37
C PRO A 212 -12.61 -10.47 -14.51
N PRO A 213 -13.37 -10.54 -13.40
CA PRO A 213 -14.78 -10.86 -13.47
C PRO A 213 -15.55 -9.84 -14.32
N PRO A 214 -16.81 -10.14 -14.73
CA PRO A 214 -17.64 -9.18 -15.44
C PRO A 214 -17.79 -7.85 -14.69
N PRO A 215 -17.96 -6.71 -15.39
CA PRO A 215 -18.20 -5.41 -14.78
C PRO A 215 -19.28 -5.47 -13.70
N TYR A 216 -19.06 -4.76 -12.60
CA TYR A 216 -20.00 -4.69 -11.49
C TYR A 216 -20.48 -3.24 -11.30
N THR A 217 -21.79 -3.08 -11.15
CA THR A 217 -22.40 -1.81 -10.75
C THR A 217 -22.87 -1.96 -9.31
N PRO A 218 -22.23 -1.30 -8.34
CA PRO A 218 -22.68 -1.34 -6.95
C PRO A 218 -24.08 -0.74 -6.82
N PRO A 219 -24.99 -1.37 -6.07
CA PRO A 219 -26.36 -0.88 -5.92
C PRO A 219 -26.43 0.39 -5.05
N GLY A 220 -25.38 0.71 -4.29
CA GLY A 220 -25.46 1.65 -3.17
C GLY A 220 -26.34 1.10 -2.03
N PRO A 221 -26.54 1.87 -0.95
CA PRO A 221 -25.92 3.17 -0.65
C PRO A 221 -24.40 3.03 -0.35
N PRO A 222 -23.66 4.14 -0.13
CA PRO A 222 -22.24 4.09 0.24
C PRO A 222 -21.90 3.07 1.32
N ILE A 223 -20.69 2.52 1.27
CA ILE A 223 -20.19 1.45 2.15
C ILE A 223 -20.36 1.79 3.63
N ALA A 224 -20.02 3.02 4.02
CA ALA A 224 -20.09 3.49 5.41
C ALA A 224 -21.46 4.08 5.80
N THR A 225 -22.53 3.77 5.08
CA THR A 225 -23.89 4.21 5.45
C THR A 225 -24.27 3.66 6.83
N GLY A 226 -24.80 4.53 7.69
CA GLY A 226 -25.20 4.18 9.06
C GLY A 226 -24.03 4.02 10.04
N LYS A 227 -22.79 4.20 9.61
CA LYS A 227 -21.60 4.13 10.49
C LYS A 227 -21.31 5.51 11.11
N SER A 228 -20.62 5.52 12.25
CA SER A 228 -20.32 6.74 13.03
C SER A 228 -19.15 7.57 12.47
N LYS A 229 -18.48 7.06 11.43
CA LYS A 229 -17.37 7.69 10.72
C LYS A 229 -17.51 7.46 9.22
N TYR A 230 -17.01 8.38 8.40
CA TYR A 230 -17.11 8.27 6.95
C TYR A 230 -16.06 7.33 6.35
N LEU A 231 -16.37 6.78 5.17
CA LEU A 231 -15.40 6.18 4.26
C LEU A 231 -15.51 6.93 2.93
N GLY A 232 -14.51 7.76 2.66
CA GLY A 232 -14.42 8.63 1.50
C GLY A 232 -13.44 8.14 0.46
N SER A 233 -13.35 8.87 -0.65
CA SER A 233 -12.30 8.67 -1.63
C SER A 233 -11.89 9.98 -2.33
N ALA A 234 -10.67 10.00 -2.87
CA ALA A 234 -10.22 11.05 -3.77
C ALA A 234 -11.06 11.04 -5.06
N HIS A 235 -11.42 12.23 -5.54
CA HIS A 235 -12.24 12.44 -6.73
C HIS A 235 -11.43 13.15 -7.82
N SER A 236 -11.45 12.53 -8.99
CA SER A 236 -10.95 13.04 -10.27
C SER A 236 -11.75 12.36 -11.39
N PRO A 237 -11.62 12.78 -12.67
CA PRO A 237 -12.40 12.18 -13.75
C PRO A 237 -12.29 10.65 -13.86
N ALA A 238 -11.11 10.10 -13.57
CA ALA A 238 -10.89 8.65 -13.57
C ALA A 238 -11.64 7.94 -12.42
N GLN A 239 -11.88 8.63 -11.31
CA GLN A 239 -12.49 8.08 -10.10
C GLN A 239 -14.02 8.28 -10.04
N THR A 240 -14.62 9.09 -10.92
CA THR A 240 -16.06 9.41 -10.91
C THR A 240 -17.01 8.21 -11.06
N PRO A 241 -16.76 7.20 -11.92
CA PRO A 241 -17.75 6.14 -12.17
C PRO A 241 -18.08 5.31 -10.93
N ASN A 242 -19.36 5.28 -10.53
CA ASN A 242 -19.88 4.62 -9.31
C ASN A 242 -19.44 5.24 -7.97
N PHE A 243 -18.84 6.45 -7.97
CA PHE A 243 -18.32 7.07 -6.75
C PHE A 243 -19.36 7.15 -5.62
N ALA A 244 -20.57 7.66 -5.91
CA ALA A 244 -21.63 7.85 -4.92
C ALA A 244 -22.29 6.55 -4.43
N ALA A 245 -22.00 5.42 -5.07
CA ALA A 245 -22.46 4.12 -4.60
C ALA A 245 -21.50 3.50 -3.58
N TYR A 246 -20.23 3.92 -3.54
CA TYR A 246 -19.24 3.41 -2.60
C TYR A 246 -18.94 4.37 -1.44
N TRP A 247 -18.82 5.67 -1.71
CA TRP A 247 -18.18 6.62 -0.78
C TRP A 247 -19.16 7.68 -0.26
N ASN A 248 -18.95 8.14 0.97
CA ASN A 248 -19.77 9.20 1.60
C ASN A 248 -18.96 10.43 2.07
N GLN A 249 -17.74 10.57 1.56
CA GLN A 249 -16.90 11.76 1.66
C GLN A 249 -16.08 11.94 0.38
N VAL A 250 -15.83 13.19 0.00
CA VAL A 250 -15.13 13.58 -1.23
C VAL A 250 -13.95 14.50 -0.93
N THR A 251 -12.80 14.18 -1.51
CA THR A 251 -11.61 15.05 -1.55
C THR A 251 -11.20 15.25 -3.01
N PRO A 252 -10.96 16.48 -3.53
CA PRO A 252 -10.41 16.64 -4.88
C PRO A 252 -8.96 16.13 -4.92
N GLU A 253 -8.65 15.17 -5.79
CA GLU A 253 -7.31 14.54 -5.87
C GLU A 253 -6.21 15.56 -6.23
N ASN A 254 -6.52 16.43 -7.20
CA ASN A 254 -5.62 17.52 -7.63
C ASN A 254 -6.34 18.87 -7.74
N GLY A 255 -7.65 18.88 -8.00
CA GLY A 255 -8.39 20.09 -8.35
C GLY A 255 -8.38 21.22 -7.32
N GLY A 256 -8.09 20.94 -6.04
CA GLY A 256 -7.98 21.95 -4.99
C GLY A 256 -6.56 22.42 -4.69
N LYS A 257 -5.54 21.88 -5.39
CA LYS A 257 -4.14 22.32 -5.27
C LYS A 257 -3.94 23.63 -6.04
N TRP A 258 -3.15 24.55 -5.49
CA TRP A 258 -3.08 25.93 -6.00
C TRP A 258 -2.64 26.01 -7.46
N ALA A 259 -1.63 25.25 -7.93
CA ALA A 259 -1.26 25.26 -9.36
C ALA A 259 -2.34 24.70 -10.29
N SER A 260 -3.23 23.82 -9.79
CA SER A 260 -4.32 23.27 -10.61
C SER A 260 -5.41 24.30 -10.85
N VAL A 261 -5.63 25.19 -9.87
CA VAL A 261 -6.57 26.30 -9.99
C VAL A 261 -5.93 27.47 -10.70
N GLU A 262 -4.75 27.89 -10.28
CA GLU A 262 -4.13 29.15 -10.71
C GLU A 262 -2.75 28.92 -11.32
N GLY A 263 -2.66 27.99 -12.28
CA GLY A 263 -1.42 27.73 -13.01
C GLY A 263 -0.92 28.94 -13.81
N THR A 264 -1.79 29.91 -14.10
CA THR A 264 -1.45 31.23 -14.65
C THR A 264 -1.99 32.29 -13.68
N ARG A 265 -1.13 33.23 -13.27
CA ARG A 265 -1.47 34.29 -12.31
C ARG A 265 -2.76 35.00 -12.73
N ASP A 266 -3.67 35.18 -11.78
CA ASP A 266 -4.97 35.83 -11.96
C ASP A 266 -5.95 35.10 -12.90
N VAL A 267 -5.66 33.85 -13.30
CA VAL A 267 -6.51 33.04 -14.17
C VAL A 267 -6.92 31.76 -13.47
N MET A 268 -8.11 31.80 -12.87
CA MET A 268 -8.63 30.70 -12.06
C MET A 268 -9.35 29.63 -12.90
N ASN A 269 -8.95 28.37 -12.73
CA ASN A 269 -9.57 27.18 -13.30
C ASN A 269 -10.14 26.27 -12.22
N TRP A 270 -11.42 26.50 -11.88
CA TRP A 270 -12.10 25.75 -10.83
C TRP A 270 -12.68 24.40 -11.27
N THR A 271 -12.52 24.00 -12.53
CA THR A 271 -13.27 22.88 -13.15
C THR A 271 -13.23 21.59 -12.33
N GLN A 272 -12.04 21.17 -11.87
CA GLN A 272 -11.90 19.93 -11.12
C GLN A 272 -12.36 20.06 -9.65
N ALA A 273 -12.11 21.20 -9.01
CA ALA A 273 -12.61 21.48 -7.67
C ALA A 273 -14.14 21.53 -7.62
N ASP A 274 -14.76 22.23 -8.59
CA ASP A 274 -16.21 22.31 -8.74
C ASP A 274 -16.81 20.92 -8.91
N ALA A 275 -16.23 20.07 -9.77
CA ALA A 275 -16.74 18.72 -9.99
C ALA A 275 -16.73 17.87 -8.70
N ALA A 276 -15.65 17.95 -7.90
CA ALA A 276 -15.57 17.25 -6.63
C ALA A 276 -16.54 17.83 -5.58
N TYR A 277 -16.66 19.16 -5.51
CA TYR A 277 -17.58 19.83 -4.60
C TYR A 277 -19.04 19.49 -4.94
N GLN A 278 -19.41 19.48 -6.21
CA GLN A 278 -20.76 19.12 -6.66
C GLN A 278 -21.08 17.64 -6.43
N MET A 279 -20.10 16.74 -6.59
CA MET A 279 -20.26 15.33 -6.18
C MET A 279 -20.64 15.23 -4.71
N ALA A 280 -20.00 16.01 -3.84
CA ALA A 280 -20.34 16.00 -2.42
C ALA A 280 -21.73 16.60 -2.16
N ARG A 281 -22.01 17.79 -2.68
CA ARG A 281 -23.25 18.52 -2.38
C ARG A 281 -24.49 17.82 -2.89
N THR A 282 -24.46 17.30 -4.12
CA THR A 282 -25.61 16.62 -4.74
C THR A 282 -26.01 15.36 -3.98
N ASN A 283 -25.06 14.69 -3.33
CA ASN A 283 -25.29 13.44 -2.61
C ASN A 283 -25.34 13.62 -1.07
N GLY A 284 -25.21 14.85 -0.57
CA GLY A 284 -25.18 15.12 0.88
C GLY A 284 -23.94 14.56 1.60
N PHE A 285 -22.83 14.38 0.87
CA PHE A 285 -21.58 13.86 1.43
C PHE A 285 -20.74 14.96 2.07
N LYS A 286 -19.80 14.54 2.92
CA LYS A 286 -18.77 15.44 3.46
C LYS A 286 -17.79 15.83 2.36
N PHE A 287 -17.37 17.09 2.35
CA PHE A 287 -16.33 17.57 1.45
C PHE A 287 -15.11 18.04 2.25
N LYS A 288 -13.91 17.56 1.89
CA LYS A 288 -12.64 18.04 2.42
C LYS A 288 -11.93 18.84 1.33
N TRP A 289 -11.65 20.13 1.60
CA TRP A 289 -10.74 20.90 0.74
C TRP A 289 -9.31 20.38 0.92
N HIS A 290 -8.68 19.99 -0.18
CA HIS A 290 -7.28 19.62 -0.25
C HIS A 290 -6.68 20.42 -1.42
N VAL A 291 -5.82 21.41 -1.18
CA VAL A 291 -5.22 21.87 0.10
C VAL A 291 -4.93 23.36 0.01
N LEU A 292 -4.81 24.08 1.13
CA LEU A 292 -4.45 25.51 1.09
C LEU A 292 -2.95 25.74 0.84
N PHE A 293 -2.08 25.06 1.61
CA PHE A 293 -0.62 25.24 1.57
C PHE A 293 0.12 23.89 1.55
N TRP A 294 1.12 23.77 0.67
CA TRP A 294 1.94 22.57 0.48
C TRP A 294 3.24 22.91 -0.27
N GLY A 295 4.25 22.05 -0.20
CA GLY A 295 5.53 22.21 -0.91
C GLY A 295 5.57 21.69 -2.34
N ASN A 296 4.46 21.15 -2.86
CA ASN A 296 4.37 20.65 -4.22
C ASN A 296 3.12 21.16 -4.95
N GLN A 297 3.13 21.11 -6.29
CA GLN A 297 2.03 21.56 -7.16
C GLN A 297 1.51 22.97 -6.81
N GLN A 298 2.43 23.87 -6.50
CA GLN A 298 2.20 25.30 -6.29
C GLN A 298 2.46 26.08 -7.58
N PRO A 299 1.85 27.26 -7.80
CA PRO A 299 2.03 28.00 -9.04
C PRO A 299 3.50 28.39 -9.25
N GLU A 300 4.05 28.13 -10.44
CA GLU A 300 5.46 28.43 -10.73
C GLU A 300 5.75 29.94 -10.73
N TRP A 301 4.77 30.76 -11.12
CA TRP A 301 4.90 32.22 -11.16
C TRP A 301 5.06 32.85 -9.77
N LEU A 302 4.64 32.15 -8.71
CA LEU A 302 4.73 32.62 -7.31
C LEU A 302 6.17 32.59 -6.77
N GLN A 303 7.00 31.68 -7.30
CA GLN A 303 8.30 31.32 -6.72
C GLN A 303 9.31 32.46 -6.65
N ASN A 304 9.24 33.36 -7.64
CA ASN A 304 10.20 34.45 -7.82
C ASN A 304 9.67 35.80 -7.32
N LEU A 305 8.45 35.84 -6.77
CA LEU A 305 7.89 37.06 -6.20
C LEU A 305 8.57 37.38 -4.86
N PRO A 306 8.72 38.66 -4.50
CA PRO A 306 9.12 39.05 -3.15
C PRO A 306 8.15 38.50 -2.09
N PRO A 307 8.61 38.18 -0.87
CA PRO A 307 7.76 37.62 0.18
C PRO A 307 6.50 38.45 0.50
N ALA A 308 6.56 39.77 0.36
CA ALA A 308 5.40 40.64 0.55
C ALA A 308 4.33 40.41 -0.53
N GLU A 309 4.74 40.31 -1.80
CA GLU A 309 3.83 40.00 -2.91
C GLU A 309 3.29 38.57 -2.80
N GLN A 310 4.14 37.60 -2.42
CA GLN A 310 3.66 36.23 -2.16
C GLN A 310 2.58 36.20 -1.07
N LEU A 311 2.71 37.02 -0.01
CA LEU A 311 1.70 37.11 1.03
C LEU A 311 0.40 37.76 0.54
N GLU A 312 0.47 38.73 -0.37
CA GLU A 312 -0.71 39.30 -1.03
C GLU A 312 -1.44 38.23 -1.87
N GLU A 313 -0.71 37.48 -2.68
CA GLU A 313 -1.24 36.36 -3.49
C GLU A 313 -1.84 35.25 -2.63
N ILE A 314 -1.20 34.93 -1.50
CA ILE A 314 -1.77 33.99 -0.52
C ILE A 314 -3.12 34.48 0.00
N ARG A 315 -3.28 35.78 0.28
CA ARG A 315 -4.55 36.33 0.76
C ARG A 315 -5.62 36.29 -0.34
N GLU A 316 -5.25 36.60 -1.58
CA GLU A 316 -6.13 36.49 -2.72
C GLU A 316 -6.61 35.05 -2.96
N TRP A 317 -5.68 34.08 -2.92
CA TRP A 317 -6.00 32.65 -3.01
C TRP A 317 -7.04 32.22 -1.97
N LEU A 318 -6.83 32.58 -0.70
CA LEU A 318 -7.78 32.26 0.37
C LEU A 318 -9.13 32.95 0.17
N ALA A 319 -9.12 34.23 -0.24
CA ALA A 319 -10.34 34.99 -0.51
C ALA A 319 -11.17 34.35 -1.64
N ALA A 320 -10.51 33.95 -2.74
CA ALA A 320 -11.17 33.35 -3.89
C ALA A 320 -11.83 32.01 -3.55
N ILE A 321 -11.16 31.16 -2.75
CA ILE A 321 -11.78 29.92 -2.25
C ILE A 321 -12.95 30.23 -1.32
N ALA A 322 -12.80 31.17 -0.38
CA ALA A 322 -13.84 31.52 0.59
C ALA A 322 -15.10 32.09 -0.08
N GLU A 323 -14.92 32.93 -1.11
CA GLU A 323 -16.03 33.46 -1.91
C GLU A 323 -16.74 32.35 -2.69
N ARG A 324 -15.98 31.44 -3.32
CA ARG A 324 -16.55 30.39 -4.17
C ARG A 324 -17.17 29.23 -3.38
N TYR A 325 -16.60 28.88 -2.24
CA TYR A 325 -16.99 27.73 -1.41
C TYR A 325 -17.26 28.17 0.04
N PRO A 326 -18.34 28.94 0.30
CA PRO A 326 -18.61 29.48 1.65
C PRO A 326 -18.94 28.40 2.69
N ASP A 327 -19.39 27.22 2.24
CA ASP A 327 -19.85 26.11 3.09
C ASP A 327 -18.82 24.98 3.22
N LEU A 328 -17.51 25.30 3.19
CA LEU A 328 -16.47 24.29 3.42
C LEU A 328 -16.53 23.78 4.87
N GLU A 329 -16.72 22.46 5.01
CA GLU A 329 -16.86 21.80 6.32
C GLU A 329 -15.52 21.38 6.90
N GLN A 330 -14.59 20.91 6.05
CA GLN A 330 -13.26 20.47 6.43
C GLN A 330 -12.23 21.03 5.44
N ILE A 331 -11.15 21.59 5.97
CA ILE A 331 -10.07 22.16 5.16
C ILE A 331 -8.74 21.61 5.67
N GLU A 332 -8.00 21.01 4.75
CA GLU A 332 -6.59 20.75 4.93
C GLU A 332 -5.82 22.05 4.71
N VAL A 333 -5.29 22.62 5.79
CA VAL A 333 -4.63 23.92 5.76
C VAL A 333 -3.21 23.76 5.28
N VAL A 334 -2.43 22.91 5.96
CA VAL A 334 -1.04 22.62 5.61
C VAL A 334 -0.90 21.12 5.42
N ASN A 335 -0.36 20.72 4.27
CA ASN A 335 0.07 19.35 3.99
C ASN A 335 1.59 19.23 4.12
N GLU A 336 2.04 18.07 4.61
CA GLU A 336 3.43 17.61 4.67
C GLU A 336 4.44 18.55 5.35
N PRO A 337 4.13 19.19 6.49
CA PRO A 337 5.07 20.12 7.14
C PRO A 337 6.40 19.49 7.55
N LEU A 338 6.46 18.18 7.83
CA LEU A 338 7.70 17.50 8.23
C LEU A 338 8.51 17.00 7.03
N HIS A 339 7.89 16.91 5.86
CA HIS A 339 8.48 16.22 4.71
C HIS A 339 8.64 17.11 3.48
N ASP A 340 7.65 17.97 3.21
CA ASP A 340 7.60 18.82 2.01
C ASP A 340 7.06 20.23 2.31
N PRO A 341 7.78 21.02 3.13
CA PRO A 341 7.47 22.43 3.32
C PRO A 341 7.71 23.25 2.02
N PRO A 342 7.03 24.40 1.82
CA PRO A 342 7.11 25.21 0.59
C PRO A 342 8.41 26.02 0.47
N LEU A 343 9.53 25.31 0.42
CA LEU A 343 10.90 25.82 0.37
C LEU A 343 11.53 25.63 -1.02
N ALA A 344 12.37 26.57 -1.45
CA ALA A 344 13.21 26.38 -2.65
C ALA A 344 14.46 25.48 -2.44
N VAL A 345 14.80 25.11 -1.19
CA VAL A 345 16.09 24.49 -0.85
C VAL A 345 16.34 23.08 -1.40
N ASN A 346 15.35 22.43 -2.01
CA ASN A 346 15.57 21.17 -2.74
C ASN A 346 16.15 21.40 -4.16
N THR A 347 16.55 22.62 -4.50
CA THR A 347 17.02 23.00 -5.84
C THR A 347 18.45 23.51 -5.82
N PRO A 348 19.34 23.00 -6.70
CA PRO A 348 20.66 23.59 -6.91
C PRO A 348 20.56 25.08 -7.30
N PRO A 349 21.56 25.93 -6.94
CA PRO A 349 21.58 27.33 -7.33
C PRO A 349 21.44 27.51 -8.85
N GLY A 350 20.43 28.26 -9.30
CA GLY A 350 20.17 28.56 -10.71
C GLY A 350 19.14 27.66 -11.41
N GLN A 351 18.45 26.78 -10.68
CA GLN A 351 17.30 26.01 -11.19
C GLN A 351 16.00 26.39 -10.46
N SER A 352 14.88 26.25 -11.16
CA SER A 352 13.52 26.30 -10.60
C SER A 352 13.18 24.93 -10.01
N CYS A 353 12.65 24.88 -8.77
CA CYS A 353 11.93 23.69 -8.30
C CYS A 353 10.52 23.75 -8.86
N GLY A 354 10.28 23.15 -10.03
CA GLY A 354 8.94 23.13 -10.64
C GLY A 354 7.87 22.75 -9.62
N GLY A 355 6.96 23.68 -9.30
CA GLY A 355 5.87 23.46 -8.35
C GLY A 355 6.13 23.65 -6.85
N CYS A 356 7.30 24.12 -6.41
CA CYS A 356 7.63 24.21 -4.95
C CYS A 356 7.03 25.40 -4.19
N GLY A 357 6.53 26.41 -4.91
CA GLY A 357 5.93 27.62 -4.35
C GLY A 357 6.93 28.64 -3.80
N ASN A 358 7.92 28.21 -3.01
CA ASN A 358 8.95 29.06 -2.38
C ASN A 358 8.38 30.24 -1.55
N TYR A 359 7.29 30.02 -0.81
CA TYR A 359 6.61 31.05 -0.02
C TYR A 359 6.71 30.85 1.50
N TYR A 360 7.58 29.94 1.95
CA TYR A 360 7.85 29.68 3.37
C TYR A 360 8.13 30.96 4.17
N GLU A 361 8.98 31.86 3.64
CA GLU A 361 9.34 33.11 4.30
C GLU A 361 8.21 34.15 4.26
N ALA A 362 7.33 34.12 3.25
CA ALA A 362 6.13 34.99 3.20
C ALA A 362 5.17 34.71 4.36
N LEU A 363 5.19 33.48 4.89
CA LEU A 363 4.42 33.07 6.05
C LEU A 363 5.18 33.25 7.39
N GLY A 364 6.40 33.80 7.37
CA GLY A 364 7.22 34.06 8.57
C GLY A 364 8.27 32.99 8.86
N GLY A 365 8.43 32.01 7.97
CA GLY A 365 9.47 30.99 8.03
C GLY A 365 9.47 30.17 9.31
N ALA A 366 10.67 29.79 9.79
CA ALA A 366 10.79 29.04 11.04
C ALA A 366 10.35 29.91 12.24
N GLY A 367 10.69 31.20 12.18
CA GLY A 367 10.40 32.18 13.23
C GLY A 367 10.86 31.72 14.62
N ALA A 368 10.18 32.22 15.66
CA ALA A 368 10.61 32.00 17.04
C ALA A 368 10.23 30.60 17.56
N THR A 369 9.16 29.99 17.03
CA THR A 369 8.69 28.68 17.48
C THR A 369 9.34 27.52 16.71
N GLY A 370 10.06 27.81 15.62
CA GLY A 370 10.51 26.84 14.63
C GLY A 370 9.43 26.46 13.60
N TRP A 371 8.18 26.89 13.80
CA TRP A 371 7.01 26.53 12.98
C TRP A 371 6.10 27.72 12.69
N ASP A 372 6.63 28.96 12.71
CA ASP A 372 5.81 30.18 12.60
C ASP A 372 5.05 30.25 11.27
N TRP A 373 5.60 29.74 10.18
CA TRP A 373 4.90 29.62 8.89
C TRP A 373 3.59 28.83 8.99
N ILE A 374 3.56 27.74 9.77
CA ILE A 374 2.36 26.94 10.02
C ILE A 374 1.37 27.74 10.88
N VAL A 375 1.87 28.44 11.91
CA VAL A 375 1.03 29.27 12.76
C VAL A 375 0.36 30.38 11.95
N THR A 376 1.09 31.05 11.07
CA THR A 376 0.57 32.08 10.16
C THR A 376 -0.43 31.49 9.19
N ALA A 377 -0.11 30.38 8.53
CA ALA A 377 -1.02 29.68 7.60
C ALA A 377 -2.38 29.35 8.26
N PHE A 378 -2.37 28.78 9.46
CA PHE A 378 -3.59 28.49 10.19
C PHE A 378 -4.30 29.74 10.73
N THR A 379 -3.57 30.81 11.05
CA THR A 379 -4.16 32.08 11.45
C THR A 379 -4.97 32.68 10.29
N LEU A 380 -4.38 32.71 9.09
CA LEU A 380 -5.07 33.16 7.88
C LEU A 380 -6.24 32.24 7.54
N ALA A 381 -6.07 30.92 7.60
CA ALA A 381 -7.17 29.99 7.34
C ALA A 381 -8.33 30.20 8.34
N ARG A 382 -8.06 30.52 9.60
CA ARG A 382 -9.12 30.80 10.58
C ARG A 382 -9.82 32.14 10.32
N GLU A 383 -9.11 33.13 9.78
CA GLU A 383 -9.66 34.42 9.37
C GLU A 383 -10.64 34.27 8.19
N TYR A 384 -10.23 33.56 7.13
CA TYR A 384 -11.03 33.39 5.91
C TYR A 384 -12.10 32.30 6.03
N PHE A 385 -11.87 31.25 6.83
CA PHE A 385 -12.78 30.11 6.98
C PHE A 385 -13.18 29.89 8.45
N PRO A 386 -13.88 30.85 9.09
CA PRO A 386 -14.16 30.79 10.53
C PRO A 386 -15.03 29.61 10.95
N ASN A 387 -15.84 29.07 10.02
CA ASN A 387 -16.78 27.97 10.28
C ASN A 387 -16.23 26.58 9.90
N ALA A 388 -15.14 26.53 9.14
CA ALA A 388 -14.55 25.27 8.69
C ALA A 388 -13.76 24.58 9.81
N LYS A 389 -13.69 23.25 9.75
CA LYS A 389 -12.77 22.48 10.60
C LYS A 389 -11.39 22.39 9.95
N LEU A 390 -10.40 22.97 10.61
CA LEU A 390 -9.04 23.09 10.08
C LEU A 390 -8.18 21.90 10.48
N MET A 391 -7.49 21.33 9.49
CA MET A 391 -6.70 20.11 9.61
C MET A 391 -5.23 20.36 9.23
N LEU A 392 -4.32 19.78 10.01
CA LEU A 392 -2.93 19.56 9.61
C LEU A 392 -2.81 18.14 9.05
N ASN A 393 -2.13 17.92 7.93
CA ASN A 393 -2.00 16.61 7.28
C ASN A 393 -0.53 16.30 6.97
N ASP A 394 -0.14 15.03 7.05
CA ASP A 394 1.22 14.58 6.73
C ASP A 394 1.28 13.04 6.55
N TYR A 395 2.30 12.54 5.84
CA TYR A 395 2.61 11.10 5.73
C TYR A 395 3.67 10.67 6.73
N SER A 396 3.89 9.35 6.81
CA SER A 396 4.91 8.74 7.68
C SER A 396 4.94 9.24 9.13
N ILE A 397 3.77 9.60 9.68
CA ILE A 397 3.66 10.07 11.05
C ILE A 397 3.62 8.91 12.02
N VAL A 398 2.73 7.93 11.79
CA VAL A 398 2.44 6.87 12.77
C VAL A 398 3.30 5.62 12.64
N ASN A 399 4.09 5.49 11.58
CA ASN A 399 5.10 4.44 11.41
C ASN A 399 6.43 4.78 12.09
N ASP A 400 6.71 6.06 12.38
CA ASP A 400 7.89 6.51 13.13
C ASP A 400 7.49 7.28 14.40
N ARG A 401 8.03 6.85 15.53
CA ARG A 401 7.80 7.49 16.82
C ARG A 401 8.32 8.92 16.88
N ASN A 402 9.48 9.21 16.27
CA ASN A 402 10.09 10.54 16.31
C ASN A 402 9.28 11.54 15.48
N ALA A 403 8.82 11.12 14.29
CA ALA A 403 7.86 11.88 13.49
C ALA A 403 6.56 12.14 14.27
N THR A 404 5.99 11.12 14.92
CA THR A 404 4.79 11.29 15.76
C THR A 404 4.99 12.35 16.85
N GLU A 405 6.13 12.35 17.55
CA GLU A 405 6.41 13.29 18.63
C GLU A 405 6.59 14.74 18.15
N THR A 406 7.30 14.91 17.03
CA THR A 406 7.46 16.22 16.38
C THR A 406 6.10 16.77 15.94
N TYR A 407 5.29 15.93 15.29
CA TYR A 407 3.94 16.29 14.84
C TYR A 407 3.01 16.69 16.00
N VAL A 408 3.05 15.95 17.12
CA VAL A 408 2.36 16.32 18.36
C VAL A 408 2.80 17.69 18.89
N GLY A 409 4.08 18.05 18.76
CA GLY A 409 4.61 19.36 19.13
C GLY A 409 3.94 20.49 18.35
N ILE A 410 3.88 20.37 17.02
CA ILE A 410 3.21 21.34 16.14
C ILE A 410 1.72 21.44 16.47
N ILE A 411 1.04 20.30 16.64
CA ILE A 411 -0.40 20.26 16.96
C ILE A 411 -0.68 20.97 18.29
N LYS A 412 0.16 20.78 19.32
CA LYS A 412 0.02 21.48 20.60
C LYS A 412 0.22 22.99 20.44
N LEU A 413 1.18 23.42 19.61
CA LEU A 413 1.43 24.82 19.31
C LEU A 413 0.19 25.51 18.70
N LEU A 414 -0.44 24.86 17.71
CA LEU A 414 -1.66 25.33 17.06
C LEU A 414 -2.88 25.26 18.00
N LYS A 415 -3.00 24.18 18.78
CA LYS A 415 -4.11 23.98 19.72
C LYS A 415 -4.09 25.03 20.83
N ALA A 416 -2.92 25.39 21.37
CA ALA A 416 -2.76 26.45 22.36
C ALA A 416 -3.25 27.81 21.87
N ARG A 417 -3.23 28.03 20.54
CA ARG A 417 -3.72 29.25 19.86
C ARG A 417 -5.15 29.10 19.32
N ARG A 418 -5.80 27.96 19.55
CA ARG A 418 -7.15 27.63 19.05
C ARG A 418 -7.25 27.65 17.52
N LEU A 419 -6.16 27.27 16.85
CA LEU A 419 -6.04 27.35 15.40
C LEU A 419 -6.41 26.04 14.67
N ILE A 420 -6.32 24.88 15.32
CA ILE A 420 -6.53 23.56 14.70
C ILE A 420 -7.75 22.85 15.31
N ASP A 421 -8.50 22.12 14.48
CA ASP A 421 -9.63 21.26 14.91
C ASP A 421 -9.32 19.77 14.74
N HIS A 422 -8.63 19.38 13.66
CA HIS A 422 -8.46 17.99 13.24
C HIS A 422 -6.99 17.66 12.96
N VAL A 423 -6.65 16.38 13.13
CA VAL A 423 -5.34 15.82 12.80
C VAL A 423 -5.49 14.85 11.64
N GLY A 424 -4.79 15.09 10.54
CA GLY A 424 -4.70 14.21 9.38
C GLY A 424 -3.42 13.38 9.43
N ILE A 425 -3.53 12.13 9.00
CA ILE A 425 -2.42 11.24 8.65
C ILE A 425 -2.76 10.60 7.29
N GLN A 426 -1.85 10.66 6.31
CA GLN A 426 -2.15 10.21 4.94
C GLN A 426 -2.49 8.71 4.90
N GLY A 427 -1.57 7.86 5.39
CA GLY A 427 -1.80 6.42 5.46
C GLY A 427 -1.48 5.68 4.16
N HIS A 428 -0.67 6.26 3.28
CA HIS A 428 -0.21 5.59 2.06
C HIS A 428 0.51 4.26 2.33
N ALA A 429 0.55 3.41 1.31
CA ALA A 429 1.14 2.08 1.36
C ALA A 429 2.57 2.09 1.93
N PHE A 430 3.41 3.05 1.52
CA PHE A 430 4.79 3.18 2.01
C PHE A 430 4.91 3.57 3.50
N SER A 431 3.84 4.08 4.12
CA SER A 431 3.78 4.37 5.56
C SER A 431 3.13 3.22 6.36
N THR A 432 2.76 2.12 5.72
CA THR A 432 2.03 1.00 6.35
C THR A 432 2.68 -0.38 6.07
N THR A 433 3.94 -0.37 5.64
CA THR A 433 4.73 -1.57 5.30
C THR A 433 5.18 -2.36 6.52
N GLU A 434 5.71 -3.57 6.32
CA GLU A 434 6.12 -4.47 7.41
C GLU A 434 7.27 -3.93 8.27
N ALA A 435 8.09 -3.04 7.73
CA ALA A 435 9.16 -2.35 8.47
C ALA A 435 8.64 -1.57 9.70
N ALA A 436 7.35 -1.21 9.72
CA ALA A 436 6.64 -0.78 10.91
C ALA A 436 5.56 -1.81 11.27
N PRO A 437 5.83 -2.74 12.22
CA PRO A 437 4.84 -3.70 12.67
C PRO A 437 3.51 -3.01 13.02
N MET A 438 2.37 -3.58 12.62
CA MET A 438 1.05 -3.01 12.90
C MET A 438 0.82 -2.63 14.39
N PRO A 439 1.38 -3.37 15.38
CA PRO A 439 1.35 -2.93 16.78
C PRO A 439 2.01 -1.56 17.02
N ASN A 440 3.10 -1.23 16.31
CA ASN A 440 3.77 0.07 16.41
C ASN A 440 2.90 1.18 15.81
N LEU A 441 2.31 0.92 14.64
CA LEU A 441 1.36 1.83 13.99
C LEU A 441 0.20 2.16 14.95
N ARG A 442 -0.37 1.13 15.57
CA ARG A 442 -1.44 1.27 16.57
C ARG A 442 -0.97 2.05 17.81
N ALA A 443 0.21 1.74 18.35
CA ALA A 443 0.74 2.40 19.53
C ALA A 443 1.02 3.90 19.29
N ASN A 444 1.52 4.26 18.11
CA ASN A 444 1.72 5.65 17.73
C ASN A 444 0.39 6.38 17.47
N LEU A 445 -0.61 5.70 16.92
CA LEU A 445 -1.97 6.25 16.80
C LEU A 445 -2.61 6.50 18.18
N ASP A 446 -2.47 5.55 19.11
CA ASP A 446 -2.92 5.71 20.51
C ASP A 446 -2.17 6.88 21.19
N TYR A 447 -0.86 7.02 20.94
CA TYR A 447 -0.07 8.13 21.45
C TYR A 447 -0.51 9.48 20.87
N LEU A 448 -0.66 9.57 19.55
CA LEU A 448 -1.13 10.78 18.88
C LEU A 448 -2.49 11.22 19.43
N ALA A 449 -3.42 10.28 19.59
CA ALA A 449 -4.74 10.53 20.17
C ALA A 449 -4.64 11.03 21.63
N SER A 450 -3.86 10.35 22.48
CA SER A 450 -3.73 10.69 23.90
C SER A 450 -2.95 11.98 24.18
N LYS A 451 -2.11 12.44 23.23
CA LYS A 451 -1.36 13.69 23.39
C LYS A 451 -2.07 14.91 22.79
N THR A 452 -2.89 14.71 21.77
CA THR A 452 -3.58 15.81 21.08
C THR A 452 -5.01 16.00 21.56
N TRP A 453 -5.72 14.90 21.90
CA TRP A 453 -7.15 14.90 22.19
C TRP A 453 -8.00 15.54 21.09
N LEU A 454 -7.54 15.44 19.84
CA LEU A 454 -8.26 15.93 18.65
C LEU A 454 -8.74 14.73 17.81
N PRO A 455 -9.85 14.89 17.06
CA PRO A 455 -10.24 13.93 16.03
C PRO A 455 -9.11 13.65 15.03
N ILE A 456 -8.87 12.37 14.76
CA ILE A 456 -7.90 11.92 13.75
C ILE A 456 -8.65 11.49 12.49
N TYR A 457 -8.09 11.80 11.32
CA TYR A 457 -8.58 11.34 10.02
C TYR A 457 -7.44 10.66 9.27
N VAL A 458 -7.72 9.51 8.67
CA VAL A 458 -6.83 8.91 7.68
C VAL A 458 -7.21 9.49 6.32
N THR A 459 -6.32 10.26 5.72
CA THR A 459 -6.69 11.24 4.70
C THR A 459 -6.44 10.77 3.28
N GLU A 460 -5.57 9.78 3.06
CA GLU A 460 -5.05 9.38 1.75
C GLU A 460 -4.68 7.88 1.74
N LEU A 461 -5.49 7.01 2.36
CA LEU A 461 -5.15 5.59 2.47
C LEU A 461 -5.12 4.91 1.11
N ASP A 462 -4.02 4.23 0.81
CA ASP A 462 -3.91 3.28 -0.27
C ASP A 462 -3.10 2.06 0.17
N ILE A 463 -3.39 0.92 -0.44
CA ILE A 463 -2.75 -0.36 -0.15
C ILE A 463 -2.43 -1.02 -1.48
N ASP A 464 -1.13 -1.15 -1.73
CA ASP A 464 -0.57 -1.71 -2.95
C ASP A 464 -0.91 -3.19 -3.11
N GLY A 465 -0.87 -3.66 -4.36
CA GLY A 465 -1.05 -5.08 -4.67
C GLY A 465 -1.49 -5.29 -6.11
N ASN A 466 -0.52 -5.58 -6.99
CA ASN A 466 -0.80 -5.97 -8.38
C ASN A 466 -1.41 -7.39 -8.49
N ASP A 467 -1.35 -8.18 -7.41
CA ASP A 467 -2.03 -9.46 -7.26
C ASP A 467 -3.15 -9.35 -6.21
N ASP A 468 -4.31 -9.93 -6.50
CA ASP A 468 -5.51 -9.78 -5.69
C ASP A 468 -5.39 -10.36 -4.27
N PRO A 469 -4.79 -11.55 -4.05
CA PRO A 469 -4.58 -12.08 -2.71
C PRO A 469 -3.64 -11.20 -1.89
N VAL A 470 -2.64 -10.57 -2.52
CA VAL A 470 -1.70 -9.66 -1.86
C VAL A 470 -2.44 -8.41 -1.39
N GLN A 471 -3.20 -7.77 -2.27
CA GLN A 471 -3.97 -6.57 -1.90
C GLN A 471 -5.00 -6.90 -0.82
N LEU A 472 -5.71 -8.02 -0.94
CA LEU A 472 -6.70 -8.46 0.05
C LEU A 472 -6.07 -8.66 1.42
N ALA A 473 -4.93 -9.34 1.50
CA ALA A 473 -4.19 -9.55 2.75
C ALA A 473 -3.73 -8.21 3.36
N GLY A 474 -3.27 -7.27 2.52
CA GLY A 474 -2.92 -5.91 2.94
C GLY A 474 -4.11 -5.18 3.58
N TYR A 475 -5.27 -5.18 2.92
CA TYR A 475 -6.50 -4.58 3.45
C TYR A 475 -6.93 -5.22 4.77
N GLN A 476 -6.91 -6.56 4.86
CA GLN A 476 -7.23 -7.30 6.08
C GLN A 476 -6.30 -6.98 7.25
N LYS A 477 -5.04 -6.66 6.97
CA LYS A 477 -4.02 -6.33 7.97
C LYS A 477 -4.08 -4.85 8.41
N ILE A 478 -4.20 -3.93 7.47
CA ILE A 478 -3.94 -2.49 7.70
C ILE A 478 -5.22 -1.73 8.01
N PHE A 479 -6.28 -1.93 7.22
CA PHE A 479 -7.52 -1.15 7.34
C PHE A 479 -8.15 -1.21 8.74
N PRO A 480 -8.24 -2.39 9.41
CA PRO A 480 -8.80 -2.49 10.77
C PRO A 480 -8.07 -1.64 11.82
N VAL A 481 -6.75 -1.48 11.70
CA VAL A 481 -5.94 -0.70 12.67
C VAL A 481 -6.47 0.73 12.77
N PHE A 482 -6.84 1.32 11.64
CA PHE A 482 -7.39 2.66 11.58
C PHE A 482 -8.90 2.70 11.81
N TRP A 483 -9.64 1.79 11.17
CA TRP A 483 -11.11 1.81 11.21
C TRP A 483 -11.64 1.58 12.63
N GLU A 484 -11.02 0.69 13.39
CA GLU A 484 -11.45 0.36 14.76
C GLU A 484 -10.94 1.36 15.81
N HIS A 485 -9.98 2.22 15.47
CA HIS A 485 -9.42 3.16 16.44
C HIS A 485 -10.47 4.22 16.87
N PRO A 486 -10.71 4.43 18.18
CA PRO A 486 -11.81 5.26 18.67
C PRO A 486 -11.63 6.76 18.40
N ALA A 487 -10.40 7.23 18.21
CA ALA A 487 -10.12 8.63 17.85
C ALA A 487 -10.22 8.91 16.35
N VAL A 488 -10.25 7.87 15.50
CA VAL A 488 -10.37 8.04 14.05
C VAL A 488 -11.84 8.34 13.70
N ARG A 489 -12.10 9.45 13.01
CA ARG A 489 -13.45 9.94 12.65
C ARG A 489 -13.77 9.86 11.16
N GLY A 490 -12.83 9.43 10.34
CA GLY A 490 -13.05 9.12 8.93
C GLY A 490 -11.79 8.57 8.28
N ILE A 491 -11.98 7.81 7.21
CA ILE A 491 -10.92 7.33 6.32
C ILE A 491 -11.26 7.77 4.91
N THR A 492 -10.30 8.31 4.18
CA THR A 492 -10.40 8.65 2.76
C THR A 492 -9.41 7.77 2.00
N LEU A 493 -9.88 7.01 1.02
CA LEU A 493 -8.99 6.25 0.14
C LEU A 493 -8.43 7.16 -0.96
N TRP A 494 -7.15 7.06 -1.30
CA TRP A 494 -6.53 7.91 -2.32
C TRP A 494 -6.75 7.38 -3.75
N GLY A 495 -8.03 7.27 -4.10
CA GLY A 495 -8.51 6.64 -5.32
C GLY A 495 -8.84 5.16 -5.13
N TYR A 496 -9.61 4.61 -6.06
CA TYR A 496 -10.07 3.21 -6.03
C TYR A 496 -10.16 2.57 -7.42
N ARG A 497 -10.09 3.36 -8.49
CA ARG A 497 -10.01 2.90 -9.88
C ARG A 497 -8.63 3.19 -10.46
N PRO A 498 -8.17 2.47 -11.49
CA PRO A 498 -6.98 2.85 -12.25
C PRO A 498 -7.06 4.31 -12.72
N GLY A 499 -5.92 4.99 -12.75
CA GLY A 499 -5.80 6.41 -13.09
C GLY A 499 -5.56 7.35 -11.89
N HIS A 500 -5.37 6.80 -10.68
CA HIS A 500 -4.85 7.54 -9.53
C HIS A 500 -3.32 7.41 -9.41
N TRP A 501 -2.71 8.14 -8.48
CA TRP A 501 -1.25 8.27 -8.37
C TRP A 501 -0.46 6.96 -8.17
N ARG A 502 -1.08 5.91 -7.62
CA ARG A 502 -0.49 4.58 -7.38
C ARG A 502 -0.99 3.50 -8.33
N THR A 503 -1.34 3.90 -9.54
CA THR A 503 -1.79 3.00 -10.62
C THR A 503 -0.67 2.08 -11.15
N ALA A 504 0.59 2.27 -10.78
CA ALA A 504 1.62 1.28 -11.11
C ALA A 504 1.75 0.18 -10.03
N GLN A 505 1.37 0.49 -8.78
CA GLN A 505 1.61 -0.35 -7.61
C GLN A 505 0.43 -1.25 -7.24
N GLY A 506 -0.66 -1.23 -8.01
CA GLY A 506 -1.81 -2.11 -7.76
C GLY A 506 -2.80 -1.57 -6.75
N ALA A 507 -2.75 -0.29 -6.36
CA ALA A 507 -3.59 0.22 -5.27
C ALA A 507 -5.07 0.50 -5.64
N TRP A 508 -5.50 0.20 -6.87
CA TRP A 508 -6.92 0.26 -7.24
C TRP A 508 -7.68 -0.93 -6.67
N LEU A 509 -8.95 -0.71 -6.33
CA LEU A 509 -9.90 -1.67 -5.77
C LEU A 509 -10.89 -2.20 -6.81
N THR A 510 -10.93 -1.62 -8.01
CA THR A 510 -11.70 -2.12 -9.16
C THR A 510 -10.77 -2.36 -10.33
N TYR A 511 -11.03 -3.39 -11.13
CA TYR A 511 -10.36 -3.52 -12.42
C TYR A 511 -10.81 -2.41 -13.38
N GLU A 512 -10.08 -2.25 -14.49
CA GLU A 512 -10.38 -1.24 -15.51
C GLU A 512 -11.80 -1.39 -16.11
N ASN A 513 -12.27 -2.64 -16.25
CA ASN A 513 -13.62 -2.95 -16.71
C ASN A 513 -14.73 -2.61 -15.68
N GLY A 514 -14.39 -2.13 -14.49
CA GLY A 514 -15.32 -1.77 -13.42
C GLY A 514 -15.73 -2.93 -12.51
N ALA A 515 -15.23 -4.13 -12.73
CA ALA A 515 -15.44 -5.23 -11.79
C ALA A 515 -14.69 -4.99 -10.47
N GLU A 516 -15.24 -5.48 -9.36
CA GLU A 516 -14.61 -5.32 -8.05
C GLU A 516 -13.49 -6.33 -7.84
N ARG A 517 -12.37 -5.88 -7.28
CA ARG A 517 -11.32 -6.77 -6.78
C ARG A 517 -11.73 -7.38 -5.45
N PRO A 518 -11.15 -8.53 -5.05
CA PRO A 518 -11.43 -9.16 -3.76
C PRO A 518 -11.28 -8.22 -2.55
N ALA A 519 -10.30 -7.30 -2.58
CA ALA A 519 -10.12 -6.29 -1.53
C ALA A 519 -11.33 -5.35 -1.39
N MET A 520 -11.97 -4.92 -2.50
CA MET A 520 -13.19 -4.09 -2.45
C MET A 520 -14.35 -4.86 -1.84
N GLN A 521 -14.56 -6.10 -2.29
CA GLN A 521 -15.63 -6.96 -1.78
C GLN A 521 -15.46 -7.25 -0.29
N TRP A 522 -14.21 -7.43 0.17
CA TRP A 522 -13.91 -7.59 1.58
C TRP A 522 -14.14 -6.29 2.35
N LEU A 523 -13.66 -5.15 1.85
CA LEU A 523 -13.82 -3.84 2.49
C LEU A 523 -15.29 -3.50 2.72
N GLN A 524 -16.14 -3.72 1.71
CA GLN A 524 -17.59 -3.55 1.81
C GLN A 524 -18.17 -4.35 2.97
N ARG A 525 -17.89 -5.65 2.98
CA ARG A 525 -18.40 -6.57 3.99
C ARG A 525 -17.88 -6.23 5.38
N TYR A 526 -16.58 -5.98 5.51
CA TYR A 526 -15.94 -5.64 6.77
C TYR A 526 -16.49 -4.35 7.39
N VAL A 527 -16.72 -3.30 6.58
CA VAL A 527 -17.25 -2.03 7.08
C VAL A 527 -18.74 -2.15 7.41
N GLN A 528 -19.51 -2.85 6.57
CA GLN A 528 -20.95 -3.05 6.77
C GLN A 528 -21.25 -4.00 7.94
N ASN A 529 -20.32 -4.91 8.28
CA ASN A 529 -20.41 -5.87 9.38
C ASN A 529 -20.87 -5.22 10.69
N HIS A 530 -21.76 -5.91 11.39
CA HIS A 530 -22.14 -5.68 12.76
C HIS A 530 -21.29 -6.59 13.64
N ARG A 531 -20.67 -6.03 14.68
CA ARG A 531 -19.81 -6.83 15.55
C ARG A 531 -20.68 -7.83 16.32
N ALA A 532 -20.29 -9.10 16.31
CA ALA A 532 -20.94 -10.11 17.14
C ALA A 532 -20.93 -9.77 18.64
N GLU A 533 -21.96 -10.21 19.34
CA GLU A 533 -22.17 -9.99 20.77
C GLU A 533 -22.19 -11.32 21.53
N VAL A 534 -21.24 -11.50 22.44
CA VAL A 534 -21.31 -12.56 23.44
C VAL A 534 -22.22 -12.07 24.57
N SER A 535 -23.35 -12.73 24.78
CA SER A 535 -24.25 -12.40 25.90
C SER A 535 -23.69 -12.91 27.23
N PHE A 536 -24.04 -12.25 28.33
CA PHE A 536 -23.76 -12.77 29.67
C PHE A 536 -24.44 -14.13 29.85
N GLN A 537 -23.66 -15.13 30.26
CA GLN A 537 -24.12 -16.51 30.37
C GLN A 537 -23.72 -17.11 31.71
N TRP A 538 -24.49 -18.09 32.17
CA TRP A 538 -24.15 -18.82 33.39
C TRP A 538 -24.31 -20.33 33.20
N PHE A 539 -23.34 -21.07 33.71
CA PHE A 539 -23.31 -22.54 33.74
C PHE A 539 -23.06 -23.03 35.17
N SER A 540 -23.11 -24.34 35.36
CA SER A 540 -22.69 -24.95 36.62
C SER A 540 -21.96 -26.26 36.38
N VAL A 541 -20.97 -26.55 37.22
CA VAL A 541 -20.19 -27.78 37.14
C VAL A 541 -20.13 -28.45 38.51
N PRO A 542 -20.30 -29.78 38.62
CA PRO A 542 -20.06 -30.49 39.86
C PRO A 542 -18.61 -30.33 40.32
N LYS A 543 -18.37 -30.07 41.60
CA LYS A 543 -17.02 -29.93 42.19
C LYS A 543 -16.10 -31.13 41.93
N LYS A 544 -16.66 -32.32 41.73
CA LYS A 544 -15.92 -33.57 41.48
C LYS A 544 -15.85 -33.96 39.99
N ALA A 545 -16.28 -33.09 39.07
CA ALA A 545 -16.20 -33.34 37.63
C ALA A 545 -14.77 -33.76 37.23
N ALA A 546 -14.68 -34.70 36.30
CA ALA A 546 -13.41 -35.17 35.75
C ALA A 546 -12.93 -34.20 34.64
N GLU A 547 -11.66 -34.26 34.30
CA GLU A 547 -11.14 -33.59 33.11
C GLU A 547 -11.88 -34.05 31.85
N GLY A 548 -12.09 -33.13 30.91
CA GLY A 548 -12.92 -33.34 29.72
C GLY A 548 -14.43 -33.25 29.97
N THR A 549 -14.90 -33.08 31.22
CA THR A 549 -16.33 -32.86 31.49
C THR A 549 -16.78 -31.57 30.81
N VAL A 550 -17.81 -31.65 29.97
CA VAL A 550 -18.44 -30.49 29.34
C VAL A 550 -19.25 -29.71 30.38
N VAL A 551 -18.93 -28.42 30.52
CA VAL A 551 -19.60 -27.49 31.44
C VAL A 551 -20.76 -26.78 30.74
N GLY A 552 -20.58 -26.43 29.47
CA GLY A 552 -21.54 -25.68 28.66
C GLY A 552 -20.95 -25.35 27.29
N THR A 553 -21.68 -24.60 26.48
CA THR A 553 -21.20 -24.04 25.21
C THR A 553 -21.54 -22.56 25.20
N ALA A 554 -20.53 -21.71 25.08
CA ALA A 554 -20.74 -20.27 24.98
C ALA A 554 -21.46 -19.96 23.66
N THR A 555 -22.46 -19.08 23.72
CA THR A 555 -23.21 -18.63 22.54
C THR A 555 -23.02 -17.14 22.29
N ALA A 556 -23.10 -16.73 21.03
CA ALA A 556 -23.09 -15.34 20.59
C ALA A 556 -24.25 -15.09 19.63
N THR A 557 -24.57 -13.81 19.45
CA THR A 557 -25.54 -13.33 18.46
C THR A 557 -24.88 -12.34 17.52
N ASP A 558 -25.37 -12.28 16.30
CA ASP A 558 -24.92 -11.32 15.29
C ASP A 558 -26.15 -10.81 14.53
N ALA A 559 -26.14 -9.52 14.19
CA ALA A 559 -27.18 -8.93 13.34
C ALA A 559 -26.97 -9.30 11.86
N ASP A 560 -25.76 -9.71 11.48
CA ASP A 560 -25.47 -10.13 10.12
C ASP A 560 -26.02 -11.55 9.84
N PRO A 561 -26.77 -11.74 8.74
CA PRO A 561 -27.38 -13.02 8.43
C PRO A 561 -26.34 -14.05 8.00
N GLY A 562 -26.42 -15.26 8.56
CA GLY A 562 -25.55 -16.38 8.18
C GLY A 562 -24.15 -16.34 8.79
N THR A 563 -23.91 -15.50 9.80
CA THR A 563 -22.65 -15.49 10.55
C THR A 563 -22.29 -16.88 11.08
N THR A 564 -21.03 -17.27 10.85
CA THR A 564 -20.45 -18.47 11.44
C THR A 564 -19.44 -18.07 12.49
N PHE A 565 -19.69 -18.46 13.74
CA PHE A 565 -18.81 -18.17 14.86
C PHE A 565 -17.63 -19.14 14.92
N SER A 566 -16.43 -18.60 15.11
CA SER A 566 -15.19 -19.38 15.20
C SER A 566 -14.16 -18.71 16.10
N GLN A 567 -13.03 -19.36 16.31
CA GLN A 567 -11.91 -18.89 17.13
C GLN A 567 -12.33 -18.42 18.54
N TRP A 568 -13.29 -19.08 19.18
CA TRP A 568 -13.66 -18.80 20.56
C TRP A 568 -12.44 -18.79 21.47
N GLN A 569 -12.29 -17.77 22.31
CA GLN A 569 -11.13 -17.68 23.20
C GLN A 569 -11.48 -17.06 24.54
N THR A 570 -10.72 -17.45 25.55
CA THR A 570 -10.78 -16.87 26.89
C THR A 570 -9.83 -15.69 26.98
N GLU A 571 -10.37 -14.48 27.14
CA GLU A 571 -9.60 -13.25 27.36
C GLU A 571 -9.11 -13.13 28.81
N TYR A 572 -9.91 -13.64 29.75
CA TYR A 572 -9.58 -13.63 31.18
C TYR A 572 -10.26 -14.81 31.88
N SER A 573 -9.59 -15.39 32.87
CA SER A 573 -10.16 -16.44 33.74
C SER A 573 -9.81 -16.17 35.20
N SER A 574 -10.83 -16.04 36.05
CA SER A 574 -10.63 -16.06 37.50
C SER A 574 -10.40 -17.47 38.04
N ALA A 575 -10.58 -18.49 37.21
CA ALA A 575 -10.47 -19.89 37.57
C ALA A 575 -9.04 -20.43 37.42
N GLY A 576 -8.10 -19.67 36.86
CA GLY A 576 -6.88 -20.27 36.30
C GLY A 576 -7.23 -21.30 35.21
N GLY A 577 -6.28 -22.12 34.79
CA GLY A 577 -6.47 -23.15 33.74
C GLY A 577 -7.48 -24.26 34.07
N ILE A 578 -8.41 -24.07 35.03
CA ILE A 578 -9.47 -25.03 35.38
C ILE A 578 -10.39 -25.32 34.20
N PHE A 579 -10.66 -24.34 33.33
CA PHE A 579 -11.52 -24.50 32.16
C PHE A 579 -10.78 -24.17 30.88
N ALA A 580 -11.05 -24.95 29.84
CA ALA A 580 -10.66 -24.64 28.47
C ALA A 580 -11.92 -24.37 27.64
N ILE A 581 -11.80 -23.48 26.64
CA ILE A 581 -12.82 -23.25 25.63
C ILE A 581 -12.31 -23.79 24.29
N ASP A 582 -13.16 -24.55 23.62
CA ASP A 582 -12.90 -25.07 22.28
C ASP A 582 -13.05 -23.94 21.25
N PRO A 583 -12.01 -23.63 20.45
CA PRO A 583 -12.02 -22.48 19.57
C PRO A 583 -13.03 -22.59 18.42
N ASP A 584 -13.38 -23.79 17.99
CA ASP A 584 -14.27 -23.97 16.84
C ASP A 584 -15.74 -23.98 17.25
N THR A 585 -16.02 -24.45 18.47
CA THR A 585 -17.40 -24.71 18.91
C THR A 585 -17.87 -23.83 20.06
N GLY A 586 -16.96 -23.16 20.78
CA GLY A 586 -17.27 -22.42 22.00
C GLY A 586 -17.57 -23.33 23.20
N ARG A 587 -17.34 -24.65 23.07
CA ARG A 587 -17.60 -25.63 24.12
C ARG A 587 -16.60 -25.48 25.27
N ILE A 588 -17.10 -25.35 26.50
CA ILE A 588 -16.29 -25.19 27.70
C ILE A 588 -16.16 -26.54 28.41
N THR A 589 -14.94 -26.95 28.72
CA THR A 589 -14.63 -28.21 29.41
C THR A 589 -13.75 -27.98 30.64
N VAL A 590 -13.82 -28.91 31.59
CA VAL A 590 -12.88 -28.97 32.71
C VAL A 590 -11.51 -29.41 32.18
N SER A 591 -10.50 -28.57 32.34
CA SER A 591 -9.11 -28.84 31.95
C SER A 591 -8.19 -29.18 33.13
N ASP A 592 -8.58 -28.83 34.36
CA ASP A 592 -7.86 -29.23 35.58
C ASP A 592 -8.87 -29.60 36.69
N ALA A 593 -9.10 -30.91 36.84
CA ALA A 593 -10.04 -31.40 37.84
C ALA A 593 -9.50 -31.31 39.27
N ALA A 594 -8.18 -31.28 39.47
CA ALA A 594 -7.58 -31.15 40.79
C ALA A 594 -7.77 -29.73 41.34
N ALA A 595 -7.48 -28.72 40.51
CA ALA A 595 -7.74 -27.32 40.83
C ALA A 595 -9.24 -27.07 41.05
N LEU A 596 -10.13 -27.64 40.22
CA LEU A 596 -11.58 -27.54 40.43
C LEU A 596 -12.03 -28.09 41.79
N ARG A 597 -11.47 -29.22 42.25
CA ARG A 597 -11.79 -29.81 43.56
C ARG A 597 -11.26 -28.98 44.73
N ALA A 598 -10.26 -28.14 44.51
CA ALA A 598 -9.79 -27.19 45.53
C ALA A 598 -10.75 -26.01 45.72
N VAL A 599 -11.54 -25.66 44.69
CA VAL A 599 -12.51 -24.57 44.76
C VAL A 599 -13.64 -24.87 45.74
N ARG A 600 -14.03 -23.88 46.54
CA ARG A 600 -15.14 -24.00 47.50
C ARG A 600 -16.47 -24.17 46.75
N LYS A 601 -17.32 -25.07 47.23
CA LYS A 601 -18.68 -25.24 46.70
C LYS A 601 -19.47 -23.94 46.88
N GLY A 602 -20.20 -23.54 45.84
CA GLY A 602 -20.93 -22.28 45.77
C GLY A 602 -20.09 -21.09 45.29
N THR A 603 -18.79 -21.28 45.01
CA THR A 603 -17.96 -20.22 44.42
C THR A 603 -18.29 -20.04 42.94
N PRO A 604 -18.64 -18.83 42.49
CA PRO A 604 -18.70 -18.50 41.07
C PRO A 604 -17.28 -18.28 40.52
N LEU A 605 -16.99 -18.89 39.39
CA LEU A 605 -15.77 -18.68 38.62
C LEU A 605 -16.13 -17.90 37.35
N LEU A 606 -15.31 -16.92 36.99
CA LEU A 606 -15.55 -16.03 35.87
C LEU A 606 -14.62 -16.39 34.71
N LEU A 607 -15.20 -16.53 33.52
CA LEU A 607 -14.49 -16.56 32.24
C LEU A 607 -14.96 -15.37 31.42
N SER A 608 -14.04 -14.53 30.95
CA SER A 608 -14.33 -13.53 29.93
C SER A 608 -14.01 -14.13 28.58
N VAL A 609 -14.99 -14.19 27.69
CA VAL A 609 -14.90 -14.90 26.40
C VAL A 609 -15.21 -13.96 25.25
N SER A 610 -14.51 -14.14 24.13
CA SER A 610 -14.79 -13.47 22.85
C SER A 610 -14.86 -14.48 21.70
N VAL A 611 -15.44 -14.05 20.58
CA VAL A 611 -15.65 -14.89 19.38
C VAL A 611 -15.32 -14.10 18.10
N TRP A 612 -14.89 -14.80 17.05
CA TRP A 612 -14.72 -14.26 15.70
C TRP A 612 -15.95 -14.56 14.83
N ASP A 613 -16.49 -13.55 14.15
CA ASP A 613 -17.65 -13.67 13.25
C ASP A 613 -17.27 -13.89 11.78
N GLY A 614 -15.99 -13.87 11.46
CA GLY A 614 -15.48 -13.89 10.08
C GLY A 614 -14.78 -12.59 9.66
N TYR A 615 -15.11 -11.47 10.31
CA TYR A 615 -14.61 -10.13 10.01
C TYR A 615 -14.07 -9.37 11.22
N GLN A 616 -14.69 -9.51 12.40
CA GLN A 616 -14.33 -8.83 13.64
C GLN A 616 -14.43 -9.76 14.85
N ARG A 617 -13.64 -9.45 15.88
CA ARG A 617 -13.74 -10.11 17.19
C ARG A 617 -14.79 -9.38 18.04
N SER A 618 -15.69 -10.13 18.67
CA SER A 618 -16.63 -9.57 19.64
C SER A 618 -15.90 -8.84 20.77
N ASN A 619 -16.57 -7.90 21.42
CA ASN A 619 -16.12 -7.48 22.75
C ASN A 619 -16.16 -8.69 23.69
N PRO A 620 -15.19 -8.82 24.61
CA PRO A 620 -15.26 -9.83 25.65
C PRO A 620 -16.51 -9.66 26.51
N ASN A 621 -17.16 -10.76 26.88
CA ASN A 621 -18.19 -10.75 27.89
C ASN A 621 -18.11 -11.98 28.82
N LEU A 622 -18.81 -11.92 29.94
CA LEU A 622 -18.68 -12.88 31.03
C LEU A 622 -19.54 -14.12 30.85
N VAL A 623 -18.89 -15.27 31.06
CA VAL A 623 -19.48 -16.58 31.34
C VAL A 623 -19.18 -16.94 32.79
N LEU A 624 -20.21 -17.07 33.61
CA LEU A 624 -20.10 -17.42 35.02
C LEU A 624 -20.32 -18.91 35.21
N ILE A 625 -19.38 -19.61 35.86
CA ILE A 625 -19.49 -21.04 36.14
C ILE A 625 -19.60 -21.25 37.65
N LEU A 626 -20.75 -21.74 38.11
CA LEU A 626 -20.97 -22.05 39.53
C LEU A 626 -20.49 -23.46 39.87
N VAL A 627 -19.58 -23.58 40.85
CA VAL A 627 -19.12 -24.87 41.37
C VAL A 627 -20.16 -25.45 42.33
N ARG A 628 -20.76 -26.59 41.99
CA ARG A 628 -21.85 -27.23 42.75
C ARG A 628 -21.44 -28.45 43.56
#